data_AF-A0A973S0Y4-F1
#
_entry.id   AF-A0A973S0Y4-F1
#
_cell.length_a   1.000
_cell.length_b   1.000
_cell.length_c   1.000
_cell.angle_alpha   90.00
_cell.angle_beta   90.00
_cell.angle_gamma   90.00
#
_symmetry.space_group_name_H-M   'P 1'
#
loop_
_entity.id
_entity.type
_entity.pdbx_description
1 polymer ?
#
loop_
_entity_poly.entity_id
_entity_poly.type
_entity_poly.pdbx_seq_one_letter_code
_entity_poly.pdbx_strand_id
1 'polypeptide(L)'
;MIVYNVKRRFFDMKTDAERYRVDQGLPPPATAKIEINDRRELAALLNELAEPLPGGDVRPEAAAIGVTPAIVNDAFFVPERDIPKFLLEDYRSRGYSV
;
A
#
# COMPACT_ATOMS: atom_id res chain seq x y z
N MET A 1 17.66 -3.70 -10.77
CA MET A 1 16.85 -2.66 -11.44
C MET A 1 16.29 -1.74 -10.36
N ILE A 2 16.40 -0.42 -10.52
CA ILE A 2 15.86 0.55 -9.55
C ILE A 2 14.54 1.07 -10.12
N VAL A 3 13.47 1.02 -9.33
CA VAL A 3 12.13 1.49 -9.73
C VAL A 3 11.83 2.77 -8.98
N TYR A 4 11.39 3.80 -9.69
CA TYR A 4 11.02 5.10 -9.12
C TYR A 4 9.51 5.17 -8.93
N ASN A 5 9.05 5.40 -7.70
CA ASN A 5 7.63 5.55 -7.40
C ASN A 5 7.30 7.03 -7.20
N VAL A 6 6.43 7.57 -8.07
CA VAL A 6 5.90 8.93 -7.96
C VAL A 6 4.39 8.84 -8.04
N LYS A 7 3.69 9.25 -6.98
CA LYS A 7 2.21 9.28 -6.90
C LYS A 7 1.56 7.93 -7.26
N ARG A 8 2.09 6.82 -6.73
CA ARG A 8 1.63 5.43 -7.00
C ARG A 8 1.79 4.98 -8.44
N ARG A 9 2.65 5.65 -9.21
CA ARG A 9 3.06 5.25 -10.56
C ARG A 9 4.53 4.87 -10.55
N PHE A 10 4.83 3.75 -11.19
CA PHE A 10 6.18 3.19 -11.27
C PHE A 10 6.85 3.58 -12.59
N PHE A 11 8.13 3.93 -12.51
CA PHE A 11 8.96 4.29 -13.64
C PHE A 11 10.28 3.53 -13.57
N ASP A 12 10.75 3.05 -14.72
CA ASP A 12 12.01 2.32 -14.82
C ASP A 12 13.21 3.28 -14.93
N MET A 13 12.95 4.52 -15.37
CA MET A 13 13.95 5.58 -15.54
C MET A 13 13.68 6.75 -14.59
N LYS A 14 14.75 7.27 -13.98
CA LYS A 14 14.69 8.42 -13.06
C LYS A 14 14.16 9.68 -13.74
N THR A 15 14.57 9.90 -15.00
CA THR A 15 14.20 11.08 -15.78
C THR A 15 12.70 11.16 -16.02
N ASP A 16 12.06 10.03 -16.33
CA ASP A 16 10.62 9.98 -16.59
C ASP A 16 9.82 10.20 -15.30
N ALA A 17 10.31 9.67 -14.18
CA ALA A 17 9.74 9.90 -12.86
C ALA A 17 9.80 11.38 -12.46
N GLU A 18 10.95 12.04 -12.64
CA GLU A 18 11.12 13.47 -12.35
C GLU A 18 10.28 14.35 -13.26
N ARG A 19 10.21 14.02 -14.56
CA ARG A 19 9.39 14.76 -15.51
C ARG A 19 7.91 14.66 -15.15
N TYR A 20 7.43 13.45 -14.84
CA TYR A 20 6.07 13.26 -14.34
C TYR A 20 5.81 14.01 -13.02
N ARG A 21 6.79 14.05 -12.10
CA ARG A 21 6.69 14.79 -10.84
C ARG A 21 6.50 16.28 -11.08
N VAL A 22 7.30 16.87 -11.98
CA VAL A 22 7.21 18.29 -12.37
C VAL A 22 5.88 18.57 -13.07
N ASP A 23 5.47 17.72 -14.01
CA ASP A 23 4.20 17.85 -14.74
C ASP A 23 2.98 17.80 -13.80
N GLN A 24 3.10 17.08 -12.68
CA GLN A 24 2.07 16.97 -11.65
C GLN A 24 2.17 18.05 -10.55
N GLY A 25 3.12 18.98 -10.66
CA GLY A 25 3.34 20.04 -9.67
C GLY A 25 3.71 19.53 -8.29
N LEU A 26 4.28 18.32 -8.19
CA LEU A 26 4.61 17.70 -6.92
C LEU A 26 5.87 18.33 -6.33
N PRO A 27 5.98 18.45 -5.00
CA PRO A 27 7.16 18.98 -4.33
C PRO A 27 8.41 18.15 -4.68
N PRO A 28 9.62 18.72 -4.53
CA PRO A 28 10.88 18.00 -4.70
C PRO A 28 10.87 16.68 -3.92
N PRO A 29 11.55 15.63 -4.40
CA PRO A 29 11.66 14.39 -3.66
C PRO A 29 12.35 14.68 -2.33
N ALA A 30 11.57 14.76 -1.26
CA ALA A 30 12.06 14.91 0.09
C ALA A 30 12.42 13.52 0.61
N THR A 31 13.70 13.30 0.87
CA THR A 31 14.15 12.07 1.52
C THR A 31 14.15 12.34 3.02
N ALA A 32 13.25 11.72 3.77
CA ALA A 32 13.27 11.75 5.22
C ALA A 32 14.06 10.54 5.72
N LYS A 33 15.06 10.77 6.58
CA LYS A 33 15.74 9.70 7.31
C LYS A 33 14.94 9.45 8.59
N ILE A 34 14.47 8.22 8.78
CA ILE A 34 13.84 7.79 10.04
C ILE A 34 14.85 6.87 10.73
N GLU A 35 15.27 7.26 11.94
CA GLU A 35 16.14 6.45 12.80
C GLU A 35 15.28 5.85 13.91
N ILE A 36 15.40 4.53 14.11
CA ILE A 36 14.65 3.80 15.12
C ILE A 36 15.67 3.07 15.99
N ASN A 37 15.76 3.46 17.26
CA ASN A 37 16.77 2.98 18.19
C ASN A 37 16.28 1.79 19.01
N ASP A 38 14.96 1.67 19.19
CA ASP A 38 14.37 0.58 19.96
C ASP A 38 13.03 0.04 19.39
N ARG A 39 12.57 -1.08 19.96
CA ARG A 39 11.34 -1.77 19.52
C ARG A 39 10.06 -0.98 19.84
N ARG A 40 10.07 -0.10 20.84
CA ARG A 40 8.91 0.70 21.22
C ARG A 40 8.70 1.84 20.23
N GLU A 41 9.77 2.48 19.81
CA GLU A 41 9.78 3.50 18.75
C GLU A 41 9.27 2.91 17.42
N LEU A 42 9.71 1.69 17.07
CA LEU A 42 9.17 1.00 15.89
C LEU A 42 7.65 0.76 16.01
N ALA A 43 7.19 0.28 17.16
CA ALA A 43 5.77 -0.01 17.36
C ALA A 43 4.91 1.26 17.30
N ALA A 44 5.39 2.38 17.89
CA ALA A 44 4.71 3.66 17.83
C ALA A 44 4.60 4.17 16.39
N LEU A 45 5.70 4.15 15.62
CA LEU A 45 5.70 4.56 14.22
C LEU A 45 4.70 3.74 13.39
N LEU A 46 4.69 2.41 13.57
CA LEU A 46 3.78 1.54 12.83
C LEU A 46 2.31 1.79 13.20
N ASN A 47 2.03 2.09 14.47
CA ASN A 47 0.68 2.43 14.90
C ASN A 47 0.23 3.77 14.30
N GLU A 48 1.08 4.81 14.32
CA GLU A 48 0.76 6.11 13.71
C GLU A 48 0.54 6.02 12.20
N LEU A 49 1.29 5.15 11.50
CA LEU A 49 1.08 4.90 10.07
C LEU A 49 -0.20 4.12 9.78
N ALA A 50 -0.69 3.34 10.74
CA ALA A 50 -1.94 2.58 10.63
C ALA A 50 -3.16 3.37 11.09
N GLU A 51 -2.98 4.43 11.88
CA GLU A 51 -4.07 5.28 12.34
C GLU A 51 -4.63 6.13 11.18
N PRO A 52 -5.95 6.09 10.93
CA PRO A 52 -6.57 6.97 9.96
C PRO A 52 -6.42 8.42 10.43
N LEU A 53 -5.91 9.29 9.55
CA LEU A 53 -5.74 10.72 9.78
C LEU A 53 -7.01 11.33 10.45
N PRO A 54 -6.88 12.09 11.55
CA PRO A 54 -8.03 12.73 12.20
C PRO A 54 -8.53 13.85 11.27
N GLY A 55 -9.54 13.52 10.47
CA GLY A 55 -10.11 14.41 9.45
C GLY A 55 -10.38 13.75 8.09
N GLY A 56 -10.04 12.48 7.89
CA GLY A 56 -10.41 11.73 6.69
C GLY A 56 -11.68 10.92 6.90
N ASP A 57 -12.80 11.47 6.45
CA ASP A 57 -14.12 10.85 6.26
C ASP A 57 -14.72 10.14 7.49
N VAL A 58 -15.74 10.82 8.06
CA VAL A 58 -16.95 10.10 8.47
C VAL A 58 -17.30 9.21 7.28
N ARG A 59 -17.04 7.91 7.39
CA ARG A 59 -17.55 6.90 6.47
C ARG A 59 -19.04 7.24 6.35
N PRO A 60 -19.54 7.71 5.18
CA PRO A 60 -20.98 7.75 5.03
C PRO A 60 -21.40 6.31 5.29
N GLU A 61 -22.27 6.13 6.29
CA GLU A 61 -22.89 4.85 6.56
C GLU A 61 -23.25 4.28 5.20
N ALA A 62 -22.50 3.25 4.80
CA ALA A 62 -22.53 2.80 3.43
C ALA A 62 -23.96 2.30 3.24
N ALA A 63 -24.81 3.13 2.63
CA ALA A 63 -26.01 2.64 1.98
C ALA A 63 -25.52 1.43 1.21
N ALA A 64 -26.11 0.26 1.51
CA ALA A 64 -25.70 -1.01 0.95
C ALA A 64 -25.91 -0.97 -0.56
N ILE A 65 -25.02 -0.29 -1.27
CA ILE A 65 -24.84 -0.40 -2.70
C ILE A 65 -24.26 -1.79 -2.79
N GLY A 66 -25.06 -2.72 -3.31
CA GLY A 66 -24.61 -4.06 -3.67
C GLY A 66 -23.51 -3.94 -4.72
N VAL A 67 -22.29 -3.65 -4.28
CA VAL A 67 -21.09 -3.72 -5.10
C VAL A 67 -20.81 -5.20 -5.22
N THR A 68 -21.23 -5.79 -6.33
CA THR A 68 -20.73 -7.10 -6.74
C THR A 68 -19.21 -7.00 -6.81
N PRO A 69 -18.45 -7.80 -6.04
CA PRO A 69 -17.00 -7.78 -6.11
C PRO A 69 -16.59 -8.13 -7.54
N ALA A 70 -15.98 -7.19 -8.24
CA ALA A 70 -15.30 -7.50 -9.49
C ALA A 70 -14.06 -8.32 -9.11
N ILE A 71 -14.15 -9.64 -9.30
CA ILE A 71 -13.00 -10.53 -9.21
C ILE A 71 -12.04 -10.10 -10.31
N VAL A 72 -10.97 -9.40 -9.93
CA VAL A 72 -9.86 -9.10 -10.84
C VAL A 72 -9.06 -10.40 -10.96
N ASN A 73 -9.34 -11.17 -12.01
CA ASN A 73 -8.69 -12.45 -12.32
C ASN A 73 -7.21 -12.33 -12.76
N ASP A 74 -6.58 -11.17 -12.57
CA ASP A 74 -5.13 -11.03 -12.73
C ASP A 74 -4.42 -11.46 -11.44
N ALA A 75 -4.66 -12.71 -11.05
CA ALA A 75 -3.90 -13.38 -10.01
C ALA A 75 -2.45 -13.44 -10.47
N PHE A 76 -1.61 -12.56 -9.91
CA PHE A 76 -0.19 -12.79 -9.85
C PHE A 76 0.02 -14.20 -9.31
N PHE A 77 0.65 -15.07 -10.10
CA PHE A 77 1.07 -16.39 -9.66
C PHE A 77 2.13 -16.20 -8.57
N VAL A 78 1.69 -16.07 -7.32
CA VAL A 78 2.56 -16.11 -6.16
C VAL A 78 2.67 -17.58 -5.78
N PRO A 79 3.80 -18.25 -6.01
CA PRO A 79 3.95 -19.62 -5.56
C PRO A 79 3.74 -19.66 -4.04
N GLU A 80 2.87 -20.56 -3.56
CA GLU A 80 2.48 -20.72 -2.15
C GLU A 80 3.68 -20.85 -1.17
N ARG A 81 4.89 -21.05 -1.71
CA ARG A 81 6.15 -21.15 -1.00
C ARG A 81 6.60 -19.87 -0.30
N ASP A 82 6.25 -18.70 -0.83
CA ASP A 82 6.72 -17.40 -0.33
C ASP A 82 5.70 -16.67 0.54
N ILE A 83 4.53 -17.29 0.79
CA ILE A 83 3.48 -16.71 1.64
C ILE A 83 3.63 -17.28 3.06
N PRO A 84 3.85 -16.43 4.07
CA PRO A 84 3.82 -16.85 5.47
C PRO A 84 2.53 -17.61 5.82
N LYS A 85 2.65 -18.74 6.53
CA LYS A 85 1.52 -19.64 6.83
C LYS A 85 0.31 -18.96 7.46
N PHE A 86 0.54 -17.99 8.35
CA PHE A 86 -0.54 -17.27 9.04
C PHE A 86 -1.42 -16.46 8.08
N LEU A 87 -0.86 -15.97 6.96
CA LEU A 87 -1.63 -15.25 5.93
C LEU A 87 -2.45 -16.21 5.07
N LEU A 88 -1.92 -17.41 4.78
CA LEU A 88 -2.68 -18.45 4.07
C LEU A 88 -3.88 -18.94 4.89
N GLU A 89 -3.69 -19.11 6.19
CA GLU A 89 -4.76 -19.54 7.11
C GLU A 89 -5.86 -18.48 7.23
N ASP A 90 -5.50 -17.20 7.34
CA ASP A 90 -6.47 -16.09 7.34
C ASP A 90 -7.18 -15.93 5.98
N TYR A 91 -6.47 -16.16 4.86
CA TYR A 91 -7.08 -16.12 3.53
C TYR A 91 -8.12 -17.23 3.33
N ARG A 92 -7.81 -18.45 3.79
CA ARG A 92 -8.72 -19.60 3.75
C ARG A 92 -9.89 -19.47 4.72
N SER A 93 -9.67 -18.93 5.91
CA SER A 93 -10.73 -18.75 6.91
C SER A 93 -11.81 -17.78 6.44
N ARG A 94 -11.46 -16.85 5.55
CA ARG A 94 -12.37 -15.90 4.90
C ARG A 94 -13.14 -16.46 3.70
N GLY A 95 -12.95 -17.75 3.39
CA GLY A 95 -13.74 -18.47 2.38
C GLY A 95 -13.31 -18.25 0.93
N TYR A 96 -12.12 -17.69 0.71
CA TYR A 96 -11.56 -17.53 -0.64
C TYR A 96 -10.80 -18.81 -1.02
N SER A 97 -11.15 -19.40 -2.17
CA SER A 97 -10.36 -20.48 -2.77
C SER A 97 -9.23 -19.89 -3.60
N VAL A 98 -8.01 -20.45 -3.46
CA VAL A 98 -6.90 -20.22 -4.38
C VAL A 98 -7.23 -20.81 -5.74
#